data_AF-A0A6A6J848-F1
#
_entry.id   AF-A0A6A6J848-F1
#
_cell.length_a   1.000
_cell.length_b   1.000
_cell.length_c   1.000
_cell.angle_alpha   90.00
_cell.angle_beta   90.00
_cell.angle_gamma   90.00
#
_symmetry.space_group_name_H-M   'P 1'
#
loop_
_entity.id
_entity.type
_entity.pdbx_description
1 polymer ?
#
loop_
_entity_poly.entity_id
_entity_poly.type
_entity_poly.pdbx_seq_one_letter_code
_entity_poly.pdbx_strand_id
1 'polypeptide(L)' 'MATFPLIKSQAPKLVLNLIDEKTQWLGDHAFMRYPSEDWESHGYRTITWRQYADSSTK' A
#
# COMPACT_ATOMS: atom_id res chain seq x y z
N MET A 1 -38.25 7.32 17.89
CA MET A 1 -37.60 6.33 17.00
C MET A 1 -36.33 6.97 16.48
N ALA A 2 -35.16 6.45 16.84
CA ALA A 2 -33.89 7.02 16.40
C ALA A 2 -33.45 6.37 15.09
N THR A 3 -33.37 7.14 14.02
CA THR A 3 -32.82 6.71 12.73
C THR A 3 -31.30 6.72 12.83
N PHE A 4 -30.70 5.53 12.87
CA PHE A 4 -29.25 5.39 12.77
C PHE A 4 -28.84 5.63 11.31
N PRO A 5 -27.89 6.54 11.02
CA PRO A 5 -27.37 6.66 9.68
C PRO A 5 -26.73 5.32 9.30
N LEU A 6 -27.26 4.71 8.24
CA LEU A 6 -26.62 3.57 7.59
C LEU A 6 -25.22 4.04 7.18
N ILE A 7 -24.22 3.57 7.91
CA ILE A 7 -22.81 3.69 7.53
C ILE A 7 -22.76 3.21 6.08
N LYS A 8 -22.48 4.11 5.14
CA LYS A 8 -22.24 3.71 3.74
C LYS A 8 -21.14 2.68 3.80
N SER A 9 -21.48 1.41 3.63
CA SER A 9 -20.48 0.37 3.47
C SER A 9 -19.70 0.79 2.23
N GLN A 10 -18.47 1.23 2.45
CA GLN A 10 -17.52 1.43 1.38
C GLN A 10 -17.48 0.08 0.67
N ALA A 11 -18.09 -0.01 -0.52
CA ALA A 11 -18.03 -1.22 -1.34
C ALA A 11 -16.58 -1.70 -1.31
N PRO A 12 -16.33 -3.00 -1.08
CA PRO A 12 -14.96 -3.49 -0.87
C PRO A 12 -14.12 -3.03 -2.04
N LYS A 13 -13.29 -1.99 -1.82
CA LYS A 13 -12.34 -1.52 -2.81
C LYS A 13 -11.44 -2.73 -3.02
N LEU A 14 -11.38 -3.22 -4.25
CA LEU A 14 -10.35 -4.18 -4.64
C LEU A 14 -9.02 -3.62 -4.14
N VAL A 15 -8.21 -4.45 -3.48
CA VAL A 15 -6.94 -4.03 -2.87
C VAL A 15 -6.07 -3.29 -3.90
N LEU A 16 -6.17 -3.70 -5.18
CA LEU A 16 -5.55 -3.02 -6.32
C LEU A 16 -5.94 -1.54 -6.44
N ASN A 17 -7.21 -1.19 -6.29
CA ASN A 17 -7.66 0.21 -6.35
C ASN A 17 -7.05 1.06 -5.24
N LEU A 18 -6.78 0.46 -4.08
CA LEU A 18 -6.11 1.15 -2.97
C LEU A 18 -4.62 1.31 -3.26
N ILE A 19 -3.99 0.31 -3.87
CA ILE A 19 -2.59 0.38 -4.30
C ILE A 19 -2.43 1.46 -5.38
N ASP A 20 -3.33 1.54 -6.35
CA ASP A 20 -3.32 2.57 -7.39
C ASP A 20 -3.48 3.97 -6.81
N GLU A 21 -4.47 4.15 -5.92
CA GLU A 21 -4.68 5.42 -5.22
C GLU A 21 -3.44 5.83 -4.43
N LYS A 22 -2.82 4.91 -3.68
CA LYS A 22 -1.60 5.19 -2.92
C LYS A 22 -0.42 5.47 -3.83
N THR A 23 -0.30 4.82 -4.97
CA THR A 23 0.79 5.03 -5.92
C THR A 23 0.71 6.42 -6.56
N GLN A 24 -0.50 6.90 -6.87
CA GLN A 24 -0.71 8.23 -7.43
C GLN A 24 -0.19 9.34 -6.49
N TRP A 25 -0.44 9.21 -5.19
CA TRP A 25 -0.12 10.26 -4.21
C TRP A 25 1.22 10.06 -3.50
N LEU A 26 1.64 8.80 -3.33
CA LEU A 26 2.74 8.40 -2.45
C LEU A 26 3.73 7.45 -3.16
N GLY A 27 3.79 7.46 -4.50
CA GLY A 27 4.57 6.51 -5.29
C GLY A 27 6.03 6.34 -4.87
N ASP A 28 6.69 7.41 -4.43
CA ASP A 28 8.09 7.41 -3.97
C ASP A 28 8.25 7.19 -2.45
N HIS A 29 7.14 7.13 -1.71
CA HIS A 29 7.17 6.85 -0.28
C HIS A 29 7.33 5.35 -0.01
N ALA A 30 7.93 5.05 1.14
CA ALA A 30 8.10 3.69 1.62
C ALA A 30 6.73 2.99 1.80
N PHE A 31 6.56 1.86 1.13
CA PHE A 31 5.49 0.91 1.36
C PHE A 31 5.91 -0.11 2.42
N MET A 32 7.10 -0.69 2.26
CA MET A 32 7.63 -1.73 3.14
C MET A 32 9.14 -1.63 3.27
N ARG A 33 9.66 -1.99 4.44
CA ARG A 33 11.09 -2.25 4.66
C ARG A 33 11.32 -3.73 4.88
N TYR A 34 12.40 -4.27 4.30
CA TYR A 34 12.70 -5.69 4.36
C TYR A 34 14.21 -5.92 4.52
N PRO A 35 14.62 -6.98 5.24
CA PRO A 35 16.03 -7.35 5.33
C PRO A 35 16.49 -7.96 4.00
N SER A 36 17.57 -7.44 3.41
CA SER A 36 18.35 -8.13 2.37
C SER A 36 19.43 -9.02 2.99
N GLU A 37 20.12 -9.85 2.21
CA GLU A 37 21.16 -10.75 2.74
C GLU A 37 22.25 -10.03 3.57
N ASP A 38 22.50 -8.76 3.28
CA ASP A 38 23.51 -7.90 3.89
C ASP A 38 22.93 -6.89 4.91
N TRP A 39 21.72 -7.12 5.41
CA TRP A 39 20.98 -6.15 6.23
C TRP A 39 21.68 -5.78 7.55
N GLU A 40 22.45 -6.69 8.14
CA GLU A 40 23.17 -6.41 9.40
C GLU A 40 24.26 -5.34 9.21
N SER A 41 24.83 -5.24 8.00
CA SER A 41 25.89 -4.29 7.66
C SER A 41 25.39 -3.05 6.92
N HIS A 42 24.36 -3.19 6.07
CA HIS A 42 23.87 -2.11 5.19
C HIS A 42 22.45 -1.63 5.53
N GLY A 43 21.83 -2.22 6.55
CA GLY A 43 20.48 -1.88 6.99
C GLY A 43 19.37 -2.49 6.12
N TYR A 44 18.13 -2.13 6.45
CA TYR A 44 16.95 -2.60 5.72
C TYR A 44 16.82 -1.92 4.37
N ARG A 45 16.41 -2.68 3.36
CA ARG A 45 15.99 -2.13 2.07
C ARG A 45 14.55 -1.67 2.14
N THR A 46 14.18 -0.74 1.26
CA THR A 46 12.84 -0.16 1.20
C THR A 46 12.25 -0.41 -0.19
N ILE A 47 11.00 -0.87 -0.22
CA ILE A 47 10.15 -0.92 -1.42
C ILE A 47 9.22 0.28 -1.36
N THR A 48 9.13 1.06 -2.44
CA THR A 48 8.17 2.16 -2.56
C THR A 48 6.80 1.68 -3.03
N TRP A 49 5.75 2.49 -2.84
CA TRP A 49 4.41 2.18 -3.35
C TRP A 49 4.41 1.90 -4.86
N ARG A 50 5.18 2.67 -5.64
CA ARG A 50 5.31 2.46 -7.08
C ARG A 50 5.96 1.11 -7.42
N GLN A 51 7.07 0.77 -6.76
CA GLN A 51 7.75 -0.51 -6.96
C GLN A 51 6.86 -1.70 -6.59
N TYR A 52 6.05 -1.56 -5.54
CA TYR A 52 5.10 -2.58 -5.14
C TYR A 52 3.98 -2.75 -6.18
N ALA A 53 3.39 -1.65 -6.66
CA ALA A 53 2.36 -1.68 -7.70
C ALA A 53 2.88 -2.36 -8.97
N ASP A 54 4.06 -1.96 -9.46
CA ASP A 54 4.70 -2.53 -10.65
C ASP A 54 4.94 -4.05 -10.50
N SER A 55 5.23 -4.52 -9.29
CA SER A 55 5.44 -5.96 -9.02
C SER A 55 4.14 -6.79 -9.01
N SER A 56 2.99 -6.14 -8.82
CA SER A 56 1.69 -6.80 -8.64
C SER A 56 0.91 -7.02 -9.94
N THR A 57 1.28 -6.34 -11.03
CA THR A 57 0.59 -6.39 -12.33
C THR A 57 1.29 -7.30 -13.35
N LYS A 58 1.63 -8.54 -12.95
CA LYS A 58 2.31 -9.52 -13.80
C LYS A 58 1.45 -10.73 -14.13
#